data_AF-A0A2S7L2I7-F1
#
_entry.id   AF-A0A2S7L2I7-F1
#
_cell.length_a   1.000
_cell.length_b   1.000
_cell.length_c   1.000
_cell.angle_alpha   90.00
_cell.angle_beta   90.00
_cell.angle_gamma   90.00
#
_symmetry.space_group_name_H-M   'P 1'
#
loop_
_entity.id
_entity.type
_entity.pdbx_description
1 polymer ?
#
loop_
_entity_poly.entity_id
_entity_poly.type
_entity_poly.pdbx_seq_one_letter_code
_entity_poly.pdbx_strand_id
1 'polypeptide(L)'
;MKKINTTYLVQLLLLLFVFGIQSCASKKSSIIVNKKVVTEKYKSNPSNKNILYLIAGKEVSQTYIENIKPGNIESMNVIKGEKEIAKYTDKKYDGIIIIKLKK
;
A
#
# COMPACT_ATOMS: atom_id res chain seq x y z
N MET A 1 49.00 17.70 -47.09
CA MET A 1 48.40 16.80 -46.09
C MET A 1 49.26 16.85 -44.83
N LYS A 2 48.78 17.46 -43.73
CA LYS A 2 49.53 17.58 -42.47
C LYS A 2 49.48 16.23 -41.74
N LYS A 3 50.63 15.56 -41.62
CA LYS A 3 50.80 14.37 -40.78
C LYS A 3 50.59 14.79 -39.32
N ILE A 4 49.44 14.45 -38.75
CA ILE A 4 49.18 14.61 -37.32
C ILE A 4 49.98 13.51 -36.62
N ASN A 5 50.86 13.91 -35.68
CA ASN A 5 51.71 12.99 -34.93
C ASN A 5 50.86 12.08 -34.03
N THR A 6 50.94 10.78 -34.27
CA THR A 6 50.16 9.72 -33.60
C THR A 6 50.27 9.77 -32.07
N THR A 7 51.39 10.29 -31.53
CA THR A 7 51.60 10.49 -30.09
C THR A 7 50.56 11.43 -29.46
N TYR A 8 50.17 12.50 -30.15
CA TYR A 8 49.14 13.43 -29.66
C TYR A 8 47.74 12.82 -29.72
N LEU A 9 47.48 11.97 -30.71
CA LEU A 9 46.21 11.26 -30.83
C LEU A 9 46.03 10.24 -29.70
N VAL A 10 47.12 9.57 -29.29
CA VAL A 10 47.13 8.65 -28.14
C VAL A 10 47.00 9.42 -26.81
N GLN A 11 47.63 10.59 -26.67
CA GLN A 11 47.47 11.45 -25.48
C GLN A 11 46.04 12.03 -25.36
N LEU A 12 45.42 12.41 -26.47
CA LEU A 12 44.03 12.87 -26.51
C LEU A 12 43.05 11.75 -26.14
N LEU A 13 43.34 10.51 -26.55
CA LEU A 13 42.54 9.34 -26.21
C LEU A 13 42.63 8.95 -24.73
N LEU A 14 43.82 9.08 -24.12
CA LEU A 14 44.04 8.82 -22.68
C LEU A 14 43.33 9.83 -21.77
N LEU A 15 43.22 11.10 -22.20
CA LEU A 15 42.49 12.14 -21.47
C LEU A 15 40.97 11.89 -21.40
N LEU A 16 40.40 11.19 -22.37
CA LEU A 16 38.96 10.89 -22.42
C LEU A 16 38.55 9.72 -21.52
N PHE A 17 39.46 8.79 -21.22
CA PHE A 17 39.17 7.63 -20.37
C PHE A 17 39.05 7.96 -18.88
N VAL A 18 39.60 9.09 -18.41
CA VAL A 18 39.60 9.48 -16.98
C VAL A 18 38.25 10.06 -16.53
N PHE A 19 37.40 10.52 -17.46
CA PHE A 19 36.08 11.07 -17.14
C PHE A 19 34.97 10.01 -16.95
N GLY A 20 35.24 8.74 -17.23
CA GLY A 20 34.22 7.68 -17.26
C GLY A 20 33.85 7.02 -15.92
N ILE A 21 34.50 7.39 -14.80
CA ILE A 21 34.33 6.67 -13.52
C ILE A 21 33.84 7.55 -12.36
N GLN A 22 33.29 8.73 -12.63
CA GLN A 22 32.72 9.57 -11.57
C GLN A 22 31.33 9.03 -11.16
N SER A 23 31.35 8.13 -10.17
CA SER A 23 30.38 8.02 -9.07
C SER A 23 28.99 7.44 -9.36
N CYS A 24 28.84 6.13 -9.16
CA CYS A 24 27.57 5.57 -8.69
C CYS A 24 27.53 5.59 -7.15
N ALA A 25 27.15 6.73 -6.56
CA ALA A 25 26.78 6.80 -5.14
C ALA A 25 25.29 6.45 -5.00
N SER A 26 24.96 5.22 -4.60
CA SER A 26 23.60 4.83 -4.22
C SER A 26 23.21 5.58 -2.95
N LYS A 27 22.38 6.63 -3.09
CA LYS A 27 21.73 7.27 -1.95
C LYS A 27 20.73 6.28 -1.38
N LYS A 28 21.05 5.69 -0.22
CA LYS A 28 20.07 4.96 0.58
C LYS A 28 18.94 5.94 0.92
N SER A 29 17.81 5.80 0.25
CA SER A 29 16.61 6.56 0.54
C SER A 29 16.17 6.19 1.95
N SER A 30 16.47 7.05 2.92
CA SER A 30 15.78 7.03 4.19
C SER A 30 14.32 7.35 3.87
N ILE A 31 13.46 6.34 3.95
CA ILE A 31 12.03 6.58 4.05
C ILE A 31 11.87 7.37 5.35
N ILE A 32 11.77 8.70 5.23
CA ILE A 32 11.17 9.52 6.26
C ILE A 32 9.72 9.08 6.24
N VAL A 33 9.40 8.08 7.06
CA VAL A 33 8.01 7.79 7.38
C VAL A 33 7.56 9.05 8.11
N ASN A 34 6.97 9.99 7.37
CA ASN A 34 6.06 10.97 7.94
C ASN A 34 4.90 10.16 8.47
N LYS A 35 5.12 9.51 9.62
CA LYS A 35 4.08 8.95 10.46
C LYS A 35 3.43 10.16 11.10
N LYS A 36 2.77 10.98 10.28
CA LYS A 36 1.65 11.78 10.75
C LYS A 36 0.67 10.71 11.19
N VAL A 37 0.76 10.31 12.46
CA VAL A 37 -0.32 9.62 13.13
C VAL A 37 -1.43 10.64 13.07
N VAL A 38 -2.25 10.52 12.04
CA VAL A 38 -3.49 11.27 11.93
C VAL A 38 -4.36 10.67 13.04
N THR A 39 -4.16 11.15 14.26
CA THR A 39 -5.19 11.19 15.31
C THR A 39 -6.21 12.27 14.93
N GLU A 40 -6.64 12.32 13.67
CA GLU A 40 -7.99 12.79 13.45
C GLU A 40 -8.85 11.72 14.08
N LYS A 41 -9.45 12.06 15.22
CA LYS A 41 -10.67 11.42 15.64
C LYS A 41 -11.59 11.52 14.44
N TYR A 42 -11.68 10.46 13.66
CA TYR A 42 -12.65 10.34 12.59
C TYR A 42 -13.97 10.65 13.26
N LYS A 43 -14.52 11.84 12.98
CA LYS A 43 -15.87 12.19 13.37
C LYS A 43 -16.73 11.20 12.60
N SER A 44 -16.95 10.03 13.18
CA SER A 44 -18.04 9.16 12.78
C SER A 44 -19.28 9.99 13.03
N ASN A 45 -19.71 10.73 12.02
CA ASN A 45 -21.13 10.83 11.83
C ASN A 45 -21.57 9.37 11.72
N PRO A 46 -22.30 8.80 12.70
CA PRO A 46 -22.81 7.44 12.62
C PRO A 46 -23.71 7.45 11.40
N SER A 47 -23.10 7.15 10.27
CA SER A 47 -23.77 7.12 9.00
C SER A 47 -24.75 5.97 9.19
N ASN A 48 -26.04 6.21 9.00
CA ASN A 48 -27.12 5.21 8.98
C ASN A 48 -26.89 4.21 7.84
N LYS A 49 -25.71 3.63 7.75
CA LYS A 49 -25.30 2.66 6.75
C LYS A 49 -25.66 1.30 7.28
N ASN A 50 -26.48 0.59 6.53
CA ASN A 50 -26.85 -0.78 6.80
C ASN A 50 -25.69 -1.68 6.37
N ILE A 51 -24.85 -2.10 7.31
CA ILE A 51 -23.68 -2.95 7.05
C ILE A 51 -23.94 -4.37 7.55
N LEU A 52 -23.66 -5.36 6.71
CA LEU A 52 -23.67 -6.77 7.09
C LEU A 52 -22.28 -7.19 7.58
N TYR A 53 -22.21 -7.80 8.77
CA TYR A 53 -20.97 -8.35 9.32
C TYR A 53 -20.98 -9.87 9.21
N LEU A 54 -19.91 -10.44 8.66
CA LEU A 54 -19.76 -11.90 8.50
C LEU A 54 -18.50 -12.38 9.22
N ILE A 55 -18.63 -13.38 10.10
CA ILE A 55 -17.51 -14.11 10.69
C ILE A 55 -17.64 -15.59 10.32
N ALA A 56 -16.60 -16.12 9.67
CA ALA A 56 -16.61 -17.50 9.15
C ALA A 56 -17.88 -17.81 8.33
N GLY A 57 -18.36 -16.82 7.54
CA GLY A 57 -19.56 -16.93 6.71
C GLY A 57 -20.89 -16.76 7.44
N LYS A 58 -20.90 -16.53 8.76
CA LYS A 58 -22.13 -16.33 9.55
C LYS A 58 -22.38 -14.85 9.84
N GLU A 59 -23.64 -14.43 9.70
CA GLU A 59 -24.11 -13.09 10.07
C GLU A 59 -23.98 -12.90 11.59
N VAL A 60 -23.40 -11.77 12.00
CA VAL A 60 -23.21 -11.39 13.40
C VAL A 60 -23.63 -9.95 13.62
N SER A 61 -24.04 -9.63 14.85
CA SER A 61 -24.43 -8.27 15.21
C SER A 61 -23.22 -7.34 15.30
N GLN A 62 -23.44 -6.04 15.09
CA GLN A 62 -22.41 -5.03 15.30
C GLN A 62 -21.84 -5.09 16.73
N THR A 63 -22.71 -5.27 17.73
CA THR A 63 -22.30 -5.42 19.13
C THR A 63 -21.35 -6.60 19.34
N TYR A 64 -21.55 -7.71 18.63
CA TYR A 64 -20.62 -8.83 18.70
C TYR A 64 -19.22 -8.42 18.20
N ILE A 65 -19.14 -7.69 17.09
CA ILE A 65 -17.88 -7.19 16.52
C ILE A 65 -17.17 -6.24 17.49
N GLU A 66 -17.91 -5.32 18.11
CA GLU A 66 -17.37 -4.34 19.07
C GLU A 66 -16.73 -5.01 20.30
N ASN A 67 -17.17 -6.22 20.64
CA ASN A 67 -16.63 -7.00 21.76
C ASN A 67 -15.46 -7.92 21.37
N ILE A 68 -15.11 -8.03 20.09
CA ILE A 68 -13.96 -8.84 19.65
C ILE A 68 -12.68 -8.08 19.97
N LYS A 69 -11.75 -8.74 20.68
CA LYS A 69 -10.40 -8.21 20.90
C LYS A 69 -9.69 -8.04 19.54
N PRO A 70 -9.15 -6.86 19.20
CA PRO A 70 -8.47 -6.64 17.92
C PRO A 70 -7.34 -7.63 17.65
N GLY A 71 -6.64 -8.08 18.70
CA GLY A 71 -5.57 -9.08 18.58
C GLY A 71 -6.00 -10.46 18.06
N ASN A 72 -7.30 -10.76 18.12
CA ASN A 72 -7.89 -12.02 17.64
C ASN A 72 -8.27 -11.95 16.15
N ILE A 73 -8.27 -10.76 15.55
CA ILE A 73 -8.60 -10.59 14.13
C ILE A 73 -7.36 -10.94 13.30
N GLU A 74 -7.53 -11.83 12.34
CA GLU A 74 -6.52 -12.17 11.34
C GLU A 74 -6.58 -11.18 10.17
N SER A 75 -7.78 -10.95 9.64
CA SER A 75 -8.00 -10.03 8.51
C SER A 75 -9.43 -9.53 8.45
N MET A 76 -9.63 -8.37 7.83
CA MET A 76 -10.94 -7.80 7.53
C MET A 76 -11.01 -7.43 6.04
N ASN A 77 -12.03 -7.93 5.35
CA ASN A 77 -12.31 -7.61 3.95
C ASN A 77 -13.61 -6.81 3.85
N VAL A 78 -13.60 -5.74 3.07
CA VAL A 78 -14.75 -4.83 2.94
C VAL A 78 -15.25 -4.89 1.50
N ILE A 79 -16.46 -5.41 1.32
CA ILE A 79 -17.13 -5.50 0.04
C ILE A 79 -18.03 -4.28 -0.13
N LYS A 80 -17.89 -3.60 -1.26
CA LYS A 80 -18.67 -2.41 -1.65
C LYS A 80 -19.18 -2.60 -3.07
N GLY A 81 -20.31 -1.95 -3.36
CA GLY A 81 -20.95 -1.98 -4.67
C GLY A 81 -21.96 -3.11 -4.80
N GLU A 82 -23.11 -2.78 -5.37
CA GLU A 82 -24.29 -3.64 -5.38
C GLU A 82 -24.05 -5.02 -6.02
N LYS A 83 -23.29 -5.06 -7.12
CA LYS A 83 -22.96 -6.31 -7.83
C LYS A 83 -22.15 -7.29 -6.98
N GLU A 84 -21.25 -6.80 -6.16
CA GLU A 84 -20.42 -7.64 -5.29
C GLU A 84 -21.20 -8.07 -4.04
N ILE A 85 -22.03 -7.18 -3.50
CA ILE A 85 -22.92 -7.47 -2.36
C ILE A 85 -23.92 -8.58 -2.70
N ALA A 86 -24.48 -8.55 -3.92
CA ALA A 86 -25.42 -9.57 -4.41
C ALA A 86 -24.85 -10.99 -4.46
N LYS A 87 -23.52 -11.16 -4.46
CA LYS A 87 -22.88 -12.50 -4.40
C LYS A 87 -22.98 -13.15 -3.02
N TYR A 88 -23.28 -12.38 -1.98
CA TYR A 88 -23.29 -12.83 -0.58
C TYR A 88 -24.67 -12.83 0.04
N THR A 89 -25.58 -11.97 -0.43
CA THR A 89 -26.93 -11.85 0.12
C THR A 89 -27.91 -11.22 -0.87
N ASP A 90 -29.16 -11.67 -0.82
CA ASP A 90 -30.28 -11.07 -1.55
C ASP A 90 -30.84 -9.82 -0.85
N LYS A 91 -30.44 -9.56 0.39
CA LYS A 91 -30.86 -8.40 1.16
C LYS A 91 -30.06 -7.16 0.74
N LYS A 92 -30.68 -5.98 0.81
CA LYS A 92 -30.00 -4.71 0.52
C LYS A 92 -29.17 -4.24 1.72
N TYR A 93 -27.86 -4.25 1.57
CA TYR A 93 -26.89 -3.63 2.48
C TYR A 93 -26.05 -2.60 1.72
N ASP A 94 -25.56 -1.58 2.41
CA ASP A 94 -24.64 -0.58 1.86
C ASP A 94 -23.21 -1.11 1.73
N GLY A 95 -22.90 -2.20 2.45
CA GLY A 95 -21.61 -2.89 2.41
C GLY A 95 -21.61 -4.15 3.26
N ILE A 96 -20.63 -5.01 3.01
CA ILE A 96 -20.41 -6.24 3.78
C ILE A 96 -18.98 -6.23 4.31
N ILE A 97 -18.82 -6.52 5.60
CA ILE A 97 -17.51 -6.65 6.24
C ILE A 97 -17.33 -8.11 6.64
N ILE A 98 -16.36 -8.77 6.01
CA ILE A 98 -16.00 -10.15 6.27
C ILE A 98 -14.77 -10.17 7.17
N ILE A 99 -14.90 -10.79 8.34
CA ILE A 99 -13.87 -10.81 9.37
C ILE A 99 -13.41 -12.25 9.54
N LYS A 100 -12.10 -12.44 9.45
CA LYS A 100 -11.43 -13.70 9.72
C LYS A 100 -10.75 -13.59 11.08
N LEU A 101 -11.04 -14.54 11.96
CA LEU A 101 -10.37 -14.65 13.26
C LEU A 101 -9.17 -15.58 13.14
N LYS A 102 -8.15 -15.33 13.97
CA LYS A 102 -7.00 -16.22 14.10
C LYS A 102 -7.44 -17.59 14.61
N LYS A 103 -6.75 -18.63 14.16
CA LYS A 103 -6.85 -19.98 14.73
C LYS A 103 -6.09 -20.08 16.05
#